data_AF-A0A522E326-F1
#
_entry.id   AF-A0A522E326-F1
#
_cell.length_a   1.000
_cell.length_b   1.000
_cell.length_c   1.000
_cell.angle_alpha   90.00
_cell.angle_beta   90.00
_cell.angle_gamma   90.00
#
_symmetry.space_group_name_H-M   'P 1'
#
loop_
_entity.id
_entity.type
_entity.pdbx_description
1 polymer ?
#
loop_
_entity_poly.entity_id
_entity_poly.type
_entity_poly.pdbx_seq_one_letter_code
_entity_poly.pdbx_strand_id
1 'polypeptide(L)'
;MKNLLILAAALIIFNTLPAQKNKNKDNNIPAFGNVDKAELEMKECEFDKNAEAEVLFDKGELVYIIGYGIDLERHIRIKILTDKGRDRADIHLRY
;
A
#
# COMPACT_ATOMS: atom_id res chain seq x y z
N MET A 1 -35.21 -28.95 1.46
CA MET A 1 -34.32 -28.37 0.41
C MET A 1 -33.85 -26.95 0.74
N LYS A 2 -34.75 -26.03 1.14
CA LYS A 2 -34.38 -24.66 1.54
C LYS A 2 -33.31 -24.59 2.65
N ASN A 3 -33.42 -25.42 3.69
CA ASN A 3 -32.45 -25.45 4.79
C ASN A 3 -31.08 -26.02 4.36
N LEU A 4 -31.06 -26.89 3.35
CA LEU A 4 -29.82 -27.45 2.78
C LEU A 4 -29.11 -26.41 1.90
N LEU A 5 -29.86 -25.62 1.15
CA LEU A 5 -29.34 -24.49 0.37
C LEU A 5 -28.77 -23.38 1.27
N ILE A 6 -29.42 -23.10 2.41
CA ILE A 6 -28.92 -22.12 3.40
C ILE A 6 -27.60 -22.60 4.02
N LEU A 7 -27.50 -23.90 4.34
CA LEU A 7 -26.27 -24.48 4.90
C LEU A 7 -25.11 -24.45 3.89
N ALA A 8 -25.38 -24.75 2.63
CA ALA A 8 -24.39 -24.69 1.55
C ALA A 8 -23.90 -23.26 1.29
N ALA A 9 -24.81 -22.27 1.32
CA ALA A 9 -24.45 -20.86 1.20
C ALA A 9 -23.59 -20.37 2.36
N ALA A 10 -23.89 -20.80 3.59
CA ALA A 10 -23.08 -20.48 4.77
C ALA A 10 -21.65 -21.05 4.68
N LEU A 11 -21.49 -22.28 4.18
CA LEU A 11 -20.16 -22.89 4.00
C LEU A 11 -19.30 -22.14 2.98
N ILE A 12 -19.89 -21.61 1.92
CA ILE A 12 -19.17 -20.84 0.89
C ILE A 12 -18.66 -19.50 1.48
N ILE A 13 -19.47 -18.84 2.31
CA ILE A 13 -19.12 -17.57 2.95
C ILE A 13 -17.99 -17.74 3.98
N PHE A 14 -17.94 -18.86 4.70
CA PHE A 14 -16.86 -19.11 5.66
C PHE A 14 -15.48 -19.30 5.00
N ASN A 15 -15.42 -19.83 3.78
CA ASN A 15 -14.16 -20.09 3.08
C ASN A 15 -13.57 -18.85 2.36
N THR A 16 -14.34 -17.77 2.18
CA THR A 16 -13.84 -16.52 1.55
C THR A 16 -13.31 -15.50 2.57
N LEU A 17 -13.58 -15.66 3.86
CA LEU A 17 -13.08 -14.80 4.95
C LEU A 17 -11.53 -14.68 4.98
N PRO A 18 -10.74 -15.76 4.92
CA PRO A 18 -9.27 -15.66 4.94
C PRO A 18 -8.66 -14.95 3.72
N ALA A 19 -9.41 -14.72 2.64
CA ALA A 19 -8.91 -13.99 1.45
C ALA A 19 -8.87 -12.47 1.66
N GLN A 20 -9.51 -11.94 2.70
CA GLN A 20 -9.51 -10.49 3.03
C GLN A 20 -8.55 -10.12 4.16
N LYS A 21 -7.58 -10.99 4.50
CA LYS A 21 -6.59 -10.65 5.52
C LYS A 21 -5.64 -9.57 4.99
N ASN A 22 -6.00 -8.32 5.23
CA ASN A 22 -5.18 -7.15 4.95
C ASN A 22 -3.93 -7.24 5.85
N LYS A 23 -2.79 -7.61 5.26
CA LYS A 23 -1.52 -7.82 5.97
C LYS A 23 -0.80 -6.51 6.33
N ASN A 24 -1.48 -5.39 6.51
CA ASN A 24 -0.84 -4.20 7.07
C ASN A 24 -1.00 -4.18 8.59
N LYS A 25 0.07 -4.58 9.28
CA LYS A 25 0.23 -4.44 10.74
C LYS A 25 0.28 -2.96 11.17
N ASP A 26 0.48 -2.06 10.21
CA ASP A 26 0.58 -0.62 10.41
C ASP A 26 -0.68 0.06 9.90
N ASN A 27 -1.53 0.53 10.81
CA ASN A 27 -2.81 1.16 10.46
C ASN A 27 -2.65 2.46 9.64
N ASN A 28 -1.44 3.02 9.63
CA ASN A 28 -1.12 4.27 8.95
C ASN A 28 -0.65 4.06 7.50
N ILE A 29 -0.46 2.81 7.06
CA ILE A 29 0.01 2.51 5.70
C ILE A 29 -1.11 1.78 4.95
N PRO A 30 -1.69 2.42 3.92
CA PRO A 30 -2.73 1.77 3.13
C PRO A 30 -2.14 0.59 2.34
N ALA A 31 -2.99 -0.39 2.04
CA ALA A 31 -2.63 -1.47 1.13
C ALA A 31 -2.27 -0.90 -0.26
N PHE A 32 -1.45 -1.63 -1.02
CA PHE A 32 -1.10 -1.25 -2.37
C PHE A 32 -2.36 -0.99 -3.22
N GLY A 33 -2.35 0.10 -3.99
CA GLY A 33 -3.49 0.53 -4.80
C GLY A 33 -4.62 1.25 -4.05
N ASN A 34 -4.65 1.21 -2.71
CA ASN A 34 -5.57 2.03 -1.94
C ASN A 34 -4.97 3.43 -1.75
N VAL A 35 -5.65 4.42 -2.31
CA VAL A 35 -5.29 5.84 -2.21
C VAL A 35 -6.50 6.59 -1.66
N ASP A 36 -6.27 7.40 -0.64
CA ASP A 36 -7.34 8.24 -0.09
C ASP A 36 -7.70 9.38 -1.04
N LYS A 37 -8.96 9.82 -1.01
CA LYS A 37 -9.42 10.90 -1.87
C LYS A 37 -8.68 12.21 -1.57
N ALA A 38 -8.37 12.50 -0.32
CA ALA A 38 -7.61 13.70 0.03
C ALA A 38 -6.19 13.65 -0.57
N GLU A 39 -5.52 12.49 -0.54
CA GLU A 39 -4.22 12.31 -1.20
C GLU A 39 -4.30 12.53 -2.71
N LEU A 40 -5.39 12.06 -3.36
CA LEU A 40 -5.63 12.28 -4.79
C LEU A 40 -5.84 13.76 -5.12
N GLU A 41 -6.61 14.47 -4.29
CA GLU A 41 -6.98 15.87 -4.49
C GLU A 41 -5.91 16.85 -3.99
N MET A 42 -4.89 16.38 -3.26
CA MET A 42 -3.77 17.19 -2.78
C MET A 42 -3.01 17.85 -3.95
N LYS A 43 -2.81 19.17 -3.87
CA LYS A 43 -2.15 19.98 -4.91
C LYS A 43 -0.93 20.75 -4.42
N GLU A 44 -0.75 20.83 -3.12
CA GLU A 44 0.34 21.55 -2.49
C GLU A 44 0.75 20.81 -1.23
N CYS A 45 2.01 20.99 -0.85
CA CYS A 45 2.52 20.52 0.43
C CYS A 45 2.23 21.59 1.50
N GLU A 46 1.81 21.17 2.70
CA GLU A 46 1.39 22.10 3.75
C GLU A 46 2.56 22.93 4.31
N PHE A 47 3.74 22.31 4.44
CA PHE A 47 4.93 22.91 5.04
C PHE A 47 5.89 23.55 4.02
N ASP A 48 5.75 23.24 2.72
CA ASP A 48 6.49 23.87 1.64
C ASP A 48 5.61 24.07 0.40
N LYS A 49 5.10 25.29 0.21
CA LYS A 49 4.23 25.64 -0.91
C LYS A 49 4.91 25.58 -2.28
N ASN A 50 6.24 25.54 -2.33
CA ASN A 50 7.01 25.43 -3.57
C ASN A 50 7.46 23.99 -3.85
N ALA A 51 7.11 23.02 -3.00
CA ALA A 51 7.50 21.64 -3.19
C ALA A 51 6.94 21.09 -4.51
N GLU A 52 7.83 20.48 -5.31
CA GLU A 52 7.44 19.87 -6.58
C GLU A 52 6.87 18.45 -6.40
N ALA A 53 7.19 17.83 -5.26
CA ALA A 53 6.68 16.53 -4.81
C ALA A 53 6.75 16.42 -3.28
N GLU A 54 5.91 15.57 -2.71
CA GLU A 54 5.86 15.27 -1.27
C GLU A 54 5.95 13.75 -1.05
N VAL A 55 6.80 13.33 -0.10
CA VAL A 55 6.85 11.93 0.34
C VAL A 55 5.80 11.74 1.42
N LEU A 56 4.71 11.05 1.09
CA LEU A 56 3.61 10.79 2.01
C LEU A 56 4.01 9.74 3.07
N PHE A 57 4.75 8.72 2.64
CA PHE A 57 5.43 7.79 3.54
C PHE A 57 6.57 7.05 2.84
N ASP A 58 7.48 6.51 3.65
CA ASP A 58 8.58 5.64 3.25
C ASP A 58 8.76 4.59 4.35
N LYS A 59 8.40 3.34 4.05
CA LYS A 59 8.48 2.22 4.98
C LYS A 59 9.38 1.15 4.41
N GLY A 60 10.34 0.69 5.22
CA GLY A 60 11.19 -0.46 4.91
C GLY A 60 11.00 -1.58 5.92
N GLU A 61 10.95 -2.82 5.44
CA GLU A 61 11.01 -4.03 6.25
C GLU A 61 12.18 -4.89 5.76
N LEU A 62 13.09 -5.20 6.69
CA LEU A 62 14.25 -6.04 6.43
C LEU A 62 14.07 -7.36 7.17
N VAL A 63 14.06 -8.47 6.43
CA VAL A 63 13.87 -9.80 6.99
C VAL A 63 15.05 -10.68 6.63
N TYR A 64 15.59 -11.39 7.62
CA TYR A 64 16.54 -12.47 7.35
C TYR A 64 15.77 -13.78 7.10
N ILE A 65 15.93 -14.34 5.91
CA ILE A 65 15.34 -15.60 5.50
C ILE A 65 16.42 -16.68 5.60
N ILE A 66 16.25 -17.60 6.56
CA ILE A 66 17.17 -18.71 6.81
C ILE A 66 17.39 -19.51 5.52
N GLY A 67 18.64 -19.61 5.08
CA GLY A 67 19.04 -20.34 3.87
C GLY A 67 18.86 -19.60 2.54
N TYR A 68 18.33 -18.37 2.55
CA TYR A 68 18.13 -17.55 1.34
C TYR A 68 18.90 -16.23 1.39
N GLY A 69 19.00 -15.61 2.58
CA GLY A 69 19.73 -14.36 2.77
C GLY A 69 18.86 -13.28 3.41
N ILE A 70 19.05 -12.04 2.99
CA ILE A 70 18.32 -10.87 3.48
C ILE A 70 17.35 -10.42 2.40
N ASP A 71 16.08 -10.24 2.78
CA ASP A 71 15.03 -9.67 1.95
C ASP A 71 14.69 -8.26 2.45
N LEU A 72 14.59 -7.30 1.53
CA LEU A 72 14.24 -5.91 1.82
C LEU A 72 12.98 -5.56 1.03
N GLU A 73 11.87 -5.39 1.73
CA GLU A 73 10.65 -4.81 1.17
C GLU A 73 10.63 -3.32 1.51
N ARG A 74 10.52 -2.46 0.49
CA ARG A 74 10.38 -1.00 0.68
C ARG A 74 9.16 -0.48 -0.05
N HIS A 75 8.28 0.21 0.69
CA HIS A 75 7.07 0.84 0.16
C HIS A 75 7.17 2.34 0.37
N ILE A 76 7.30 3.07 -0.75
CA ILE A 76 7.39 4.53 -0.78
C ILE A 76 6.17 5.05 -1.53
N ARG A 77 5.52 6.08 -0.98
CA ARG A 77 4.48 6.83 -1.68
C ARG A 77 4.90 8.27 -1.83
N ILE A 78 5.03 8.69 -3.08
CA ILE A 78 5.43 10.05 -3.45
C ILE A 78 4.27 10.68 -4.23
N LYS A 79 3.78 11.82 -3.76
CA LYS A 79 2.83 12.66 -4.49
C LYS A 79 3.63 13.63 -5.34
N ILE A 80 3.48 13.55 -6.66
CA ILE A 80 4.01 14.57 -7.57
C ILE A 80 2.98 15.71 -7.65
N LEU A 81 3.41 16.93 -7.31
CA LEU A 81 2.56 18.11 -7.23
C LEU A 81 2.63 18.95 -8.50
N THR A 82 3.78 18.93 -9.18
CA THR A 82 4.00 19.67 -10.44
C THR A 82 4.80 18.85 -11.45
N ASP A 83 4.75 19.25 -12.72
CA ASP A 83 5.51 18.57 -13.79
C ASP A 83 7.03 18.60 -13.61
N LYS A 84 7.55 19.54 -12.81
CA LYS A 84 9.00 19.62 -12.52
C LYS A 84 9.47 18.45 -11.64
N GLY A 85 8.61 17.91 -10.79
CA GLY A 85 8.92 16.79 -9.91
C GLY A 85 8.81 15.41 -10.56
N ARG A 86 8.61 15.31 -11.88
CA ARG A 86 8.43 14.02 -12.58
C ARG A 86 9.62 13.08 -12.43
N ASP A 87 10.82 13.64 -12.32
CA ASP A 87 12.06 12.88 -12.07
C ASP A 87 12.02 12.09 -10.74
N ARG A 88 11.22 12.53 -9.76
CA ARG A 88 10.99 11.81 -8.50
C ARG A 88 10.26 10.48 -8.68
N ALA A 89 9.63 10.26 -9.83
CA ALA A 89 9.01 8.98 -10.17
C ALA A 89 10.04 7.95 -10.69
N ASP A 90 11.27 8.36 -11.00
CA ASP A 90 12.31 7.46 -11.51
C ASP A 90 12.98 6.67 -10.37
N ILE A 91 12.53 5.42 -10.18
CA ILE A 91 13.02 4.55 -9.11
C ILE A 91 14.29 3.82 -9.55
N HIS A 92 15.39 4.11 -8.85
CA HIS A 92 16.69 3.47 -9.04
C HIS A 92 16.97 2.46 -7.92
N LEU A 93 16.87 1.16 -8.24
CA LEU A 93 17.27 0.10 -7.32
C LEU A 93 18.79 -0.05 -7.35
N ARG A 94 19.44 0.18 -6.20
CA ARG A 94 20.87 -0.07 -6.03
C ARG A 94 21.08 -1.56 -5.78
N TYR A 95 22.09 -2.13 -6.45
CA TYR A 95 22.56 -3.50 -6.26
C TYR A 95 23.49 -3.60 -5.05
#